data_AF-A0A9P1ISD5-F1
#
_entry.id   AF-A0A9P1ISD5-F1
#
_cell.length_a   1.000
_cell.length_b   1.000
_cell.length_c   1.000
_cell.angle_alpha   90.00
_cell.angle_beta   90.00
_cell.angle_gamma   90.00
#
_symmetry.space_group_name_H-M   'P 1'
#
loop_
_entity.id
_entity.type
_entity.pdbx_description
1 polymer ?
#
loop_
_entity_poly.entity_id
_entity_poly.type
_entity_poly.pdbx_seq_one_letter_code
_entity_poly.pdbx_strand_id
1 'polypeptide(L)'
;MQFAVGEICAIGVIGAIGAIGENAPLVQTSPLAPIAPMKNLEIVKKWFSDQKLDKCIEIDSLKILEPEKIRKMSLNKLSREGLRSKKNVTLLEITRKKPEKNDFINFEFDISAQFLLSESHQISLRIRTEKFVKSKDYSLVYEPQIIENPLENAQCQKQLSIFEICSCLSLY
;
A
#
# COMPACT_ATOMS: atom_id res chain seq x y z
N MET A 1 -15.09 39.00 -49.61
CA MET A 1 -14.75 37.75 -48.90
C MET A 1 -15.69 36.66 -49.39
N GLN A 2 -15.12 35.48 -49.65
CA GLN A 2 -15.58 34.41 -50.53
C GLN A 2 -16.98 33.78 -50.28
N PHE A 3 -17.61 33.45 -51.42
CA PHE A 3 -18.36 32.26 -51.87
C PHE A 3 -19.14 31.32 -50.92
N ALA A 4 -20.26 30.87 -51.48
CA ALA A 4 -21.28 29.93 -51.00
C ALA A 4 -20.94 28.43 -51.24
N VAL A 5 -21.97 27.59 -51.02
CA VAL A 5 -22.14 26.14 -51.32
C VAL A 5 -21.64 25.23 -50.19
N GLY A 6 -22.29 24.17 -49.70
CA GLY A 6 -23.37 23.27 -50.11
C GLY A 6 -23.08 21.90 -49.44
N GLU A 7 -24.06 21.00 -49.39
CA GLU A 7 -24.09 19.68 -48.69
C GLU A 7 -22.87 18.73 -48.86
N ILE A 8 -22.76 17.70 -47.99
CA ILE A 8 -22.81 16.24 -48.30
C ILE A 8 -22.28 15.40 -47.12
N CYS A 9 -23.01 14.30 -46.80
CA CYS A 9 -22.65 13.19 -45.91
C CYS A 9 -21.34 12.47 -46.28
N ALA A 10 -20.59 11.98 -45.29
CA ALA A 10 -19.71 10.83 -45.47
C ALA A 10 -19.60 9.95 -44.21
N ILE A 11 -20.05 8.72 -44.38
CA ILE A 11 -19.83 7.57 -43.52
C ILE A 11 -18.35 7.20 -43.60
N GLY A 12 -17.67 7.10 -42.47
CA GLY A 12 -16.26 6.68 -42.36
C GLY A 12 -16.10 5.54 -41.37
N VAL A 13 -16.08 4.32 -41.88
CA VAL A 13 -15.74 3.08 -41.17
C VAL A 13 -14.23 3.02 -40.93
N ILE A 14 -13.79 2.90 -39.68
CA ILE A 14 -12.49 2.36 -39.26
C ILE A 14 -12.81 1.67 -37.92
N GLY A 15 -12.79 0.34 -37.75
CA GLY A 15 -11.75 -0.62 -38.09
C GLY A 15 -11.42 -1.34 -36.79
N ALA A 16 -12.01 -2.52 -36.55
CA ALA A 16 -11.67 -3.39 -35.44
C ALA A 16 -10.37 -4.14 -35.77
N ILE A 17 -9.52 -4.35 -34.75
CA ILE A 17 -8.63 -5.51 -34.47
C ILE A 17 -7.47 -4.98 -33.60
N GLY A 18 -7.28 -5.53 -32.40
CA GLY A 18 -6.02 -5.38 -31.69
C GLY A 18 -6.06 -5.60 -30.16
N ALA A 19 -5.57 -6.77 -29.76
CA ALA A 19 -5.01 -7.11 -28.44
C ALA A 19 -5.97 -7.27 -27.24
N ILE A 20 -6.36 -8.54 -27.05
CA ILE A 20 -6.74 -9.12 -25.76
C ILE A 20 -5.44 -9.24 -24.95
N GLY A 21 -5.14 -8.24 -24.12
CA GLY A 21 -4.06 -8.28 -23.14
C GLY A 21 -4.64 -8.54 -21.75
N GLU A 22 -4.23 -9.64 -21.13
CA GLU A 22 -4.54 -10.01 -19.74
C GLU A 22 -4.17 -8.88 -18.77
N ASN A 23 -5.15 -8.09 -18.36
CA ASN A 23 -4.97 -7.13 -17.27
C ASN A 23 -5.63 -7.70 -16.01
N ALA A 24 -4.80 -8.25 -15.12
CA ALA A 24 -5.13 -8.50 -13.73
C ALA A 24 -5.82 -7.24 -13.13
N PRO A 25 -6.84 -7.39 -12.25
CA PRO A 25 -7.63 -6.25 -11.83
C PRO A 25 -6.78 -5.31 -10.96
N LEU A 26 -6.56 -4.12 -11.49
CA LEU A 26 -5.95 -2.96 -10.83
C LEU A 26 -6.58 -2.75 -9.44
N VAL A 27 -5.71 -2.76 -8.43
CA VAL A 27 -5.99 -2.19 -7.11
C VAL A 27 -6.50 -0.77 -7.32
N GLN A 28 -7.75 -0.50 -6.91
CA GLN A 28 -8.26 0.87 -6.92
C GLN A 28 -7.60 1.66 -5.78
N THR A 29 -6.52 2.37 -6.09
CA THR A 29 -5.94 3.39 -5.22
C THR A 29 -6.77 4.66 -5.35
N SER A 30 -7.76 4.82 -4.48
CA SER A 30 -8.51 6.09 -4.38
C SER A 30 -7.79 7.05 -3.43
N PRO A 31 -7.56 8.32 -3.81
CA PRO A 31 -7.01 9.32 -2.89
C PRO A 31 -8.06 9.79 -1.87
N LEU A 32 -7.82 9.37 -0.62
CA LEU A 32 -8.05 9.99 0.69
C LEU A 32 -9.45 10.42 1.17
N ALA A 33 -9.80 9.89 2.36
CA ALA A 33 -9.90 10.74 3.54
C ALA A 33 -8.63 10.50 4.40
N PRO A 34 -8.00 11.53 4.99
CA PRO A 34 -6.77 11.39 5.75
C PRO A 34 -7.05 10.63 7.05
N ILE A 35 -6.56 9.40 7.15
CA ILE A 35 -6.17 8.92 8.46
C ILE A 35 -4.93 9.71 8.82
N ALA A 36 -4.95 10.32 10.01
CA ALA A 36 -3.82 11.08 10.51
C ALA A 36 -2.58 10.17 10.48
N PRO A 37 -1.55 10.49 9.68
CA PRO A 37 -0.29 9.75 9.64
C PRO A 37 0.28 9.49 11.05
N MET A 38 -0.04 10.37 12.00
CA MET A 38 0.24 10.23 13.43
C MET A 38 -0.24 8.90 14.02
N LYS A 39 -1.50 8.49 13.79
CA LYS A 39 -2.02 7.23 14.37
C LYS A 39 -1.25 6.03 13.84
N ASN A 40 -1.02 5.99 12.52
CA ASN A 40 -0.25 4.94 11.88
C ASN A 40 1.16 4.84 12.46
N LEU A 41 1.81 5.99 12.68
CA LEU A 41 3.14 6.05 13.27
C LEU A 41 3.15 5.59 14.74
N GLU A 42 2.15 5.97 15.54
CA GLU A 42 2.03 5.53 16.94
C GLU A 42 1.94 4.00 17.07
N ILE A 43 1.16 3.34 16.21
CA ILE A 43 1.03 1.88 16.20
C ILE A 43 2.36 1.22 15.83
N VAL A 44 3.08 1.80 14.86
CA VAL A 44 4.40 1.31 14.46
C VAL A 44 5.37 1.46 15.60
N LYS A 45 5.47 2.65 16.23
CA LYS A 45 6.33 2.87 17.41
C LYS A 45 6.04 1.86 18.51
N LYS A 46 4.75 1.69 18.85
CA LYS A 46 4.32 0.71 19.83
C LYS A 46 4.74 -0.71 19.47
N TRP A 47 4.53 -1.12 18.22
CA TRP A 47 4.93 -2.46 17.77
C TRP A 47 6.45 -2.66 17.89
N PHE A 48 7.26 -1.68 17.48
CA PHE A 48 8.72 -1.75 17.61
C PHE A 48 9.15 -1.88 19.08
N SER A 49 8.51 -1.14 19.99
CA SER A 49 8.73 -1.27 21.44
C SER A 49 8.32 -2.64 21.97
N ASP A 50 7.11 -3.12 21.63
CA ASP A 50 6.57 -4.41 22.08
C ASP A 50 7.46 -5.58 21.62
N GLN A 51 8.05 -5.45 20.42
CA GLN A 51 9.00 -6.41 19.85
C GLN A 51 10.45 -6.25 20.32
N LYS A 52 10.74 -5.28 21.21
CA LYS A 52 12.09 -5.00 21.75
C LYS A 52 13.13 -4.68 20.68
N LEU A 53 12.70 -4.00 19.60
CA LEU A 53 13.59 -3.51 18.55
C LEU A 53 14.32 -2.21 18.95
N ASP A 54 13.96 -1.61 20.08
CA ASP A 54 14.59 -0.45 20.71
C ASP A 54 16.09 -0.62 20.99
N LYS A 55 16.57 -1.86 21.10
CA LYS A 55 18.00 -2.18 21.27
C LYS A 55 18.84 -1.98 20.00
N CYS A 56 18.19 -1.86 18.84
CA CYS A 56 18.81 -1.86 17.53
C CYS A 56 18.38 -0.65 16.70
N ILE A 57 17.15 -0.19 16.88
CA ILE A 57 16.53 0.89 16.12
C ILE A 57 16.12 1.99 17.09
N GLU A 58 16.47 3.23 16.76
CA GLU A 58 16.01 4.38 17.53
C GLU A 58 14.52 4.63 17.23
N ILE A 59 13.63 4.28 18.16
CA ILE A 59 12.17 4.37 17.97
C ILE A 59 11.70 5.80 17.66
N ASP A 60 12.37 6.81 18.22
CA ASP A 60 12.02 8.20 17.98
C ASP A 60 12.46 8.74 16.63
N SER A 61 13.37 8.04 15.95
CA SER A 61 13.77 8.34 14.58
C SER A 61 12.73 7.93 13.53
N LEU A 62 11.74 7.08 13.90
CA LEU A 62 10.74 6.54 12.99
C LEU A 62 9.94 7.65 12.31
N LYS A 63 9.98 7.69 10.97
CA LYS A 63 9.29 8.69 10.15
C LYS A 63 8.62 8.04 8.95
N ILE A 64 7.38 8.45 8.65
CA ILE A 64 6.73 8.08 7.39
C ILE A 64 7.38 8.89 6.26
N LEU A 65 7.91 8.23 5.24
CA LEU A 65 8.67 8.87 4.16
C LEU A 65 7.80 9.79 3.31
N GLU A 66 6.59 9.33 2.97
CA GLU A 66 5.64 10.06 2.12
C GLU A 66 4.23 10.01 2.74
N PRO A 67 3.95 10.85 3.76
CA PRO A 67 2.69 10.83 4.49
C PRO A 67 1.45 11.01 3.61
N GLU A 68 1.59 11.73 2.50
CA GLU A 68 0.56 11.96 1.50
C GLU A 68 0.31 10.75 0.59
N LYS A 69 1.24 9.78 0.55
CA LYS A 69 1.16 8.58 -0.30
C LYS A 69 0.78 7.30 0.45
N ILE A 70 0.23 7.41 1.66
CA ILE A 70 -0.32 6.26 2.38
C ILE A 70 -1.41 5.60 1.52
N ARG A 71 -1.15 4.37 1.06
CA ARG A 71 -2.03 3.63 0.16
C ARG A 71 -3.09 2.91 0.97
N LYS A 72 -4.36 3.28 0.76
CA LYS A 72 -5.48 2.47 1.25
C LYS A 72 -5.61 1.23 0.36
N MET A 73 -5.31 0.08 0.93
CA MET A 73 -5.51 -1.22 0.31
C MET A 73 -6.91 -1.71 0.68
N SER A 74 -7.74 -1.98 -0.32
CA SER A 74 -9.03 -2.62 -0.12
C SER A 74 -9.21 -3.73 -1.15
N LEU A 75 -9.76 -4.87 -0.72
CA LEU A 75 -10.23 -5.87 -1.66
C LEU A 75 -11.37 -5.26 -2.47
N ASN A 76 -11.34 -5.45 -3.79
CA ASN A 76 -12.44 -5.05 -4.65
C ASN A 76 -13.75 -5.65 -4.11
N LYS A 77 -14.77 -4.80 -3.97
CA LYS A 77 -16.11 -5.16 -3.53
C LYS A 77 -16.69 -6.37 -4.25
N LEU A 78 -16.40 -6.51 -5.55
CA LEU A 78 -16.81 -7.66 -6.35
C LEU A 78 -16.12 -8.95 -5.89
N SER A 79 -14.80 -8.90 -5.69
CA SER A 79 -14.02 -10.04 -5.20
C SER A 79 -14.46 -10.49 -3.80
N ARG A 80 -14.83 -9.55 -2.93
CA ARG A 80 -15.37 -9.83 -1.59
C ARG A 80 -16.69 -10.59 -1.63
N GLU A 81 -17.52 -10.31 -2.62
CA GLU A 81 -18.83 -10.96 -2.81
C GLU A 81 -18.72 -12.23 -3.67
N GLY A 82 -17.50 -12.76 -3.86
CA GLY A 82 -17.25 -14.00 -4.60
C GLY A 82 -17.37 -13.87 -6.12
N LEU A 83 -17.57 -12.66 -6.64
CA LEU A 83 -17.68 -12.41 -8.08
C LEU A 83 -16.30 -12.38 -8.73
N ARG A 84 -15.95 -13.51 -9.34
CA ARG A 84 -14.70 -13.69 -10.10
C ARG A 84 -14.80 -13.24 -11.56
N SER A 85 -16.02 -13.04 -12.09
CA SER A 85 -16.26 -12.69 -13.49
C SER A 85 -17.23 -11.53 -13.65
N LYS A 86 -16.95 -10.65 -14.62
CA LYS A 86 -17.81 -9.52 -14.98
C LYS A 86 -18.95 -9.89 -15.96
N LYS A 87 -19.10 -11.17 -16.31
CA LYS A 87 -20.06 -11.63 -17.32
C LYS A 87 -21.53 -11.44 -16.92
N ASN A 88 -21.83 -11.45 -15.62
CA ASN A 88 -23.20 -11.26 -15.13
C ASN A 88 -23.46 -9.80 -14.74
N VAL A 89 -23.99 -9.02 -15.67
CA VAL A 89 -24.22 -7.57 -15.53
C VAL A 89 -25.20 -7.25 -14.41
N THR A 90 -26.27 -8.03 -14.27
CA THR A 90 -27.29 -7.84 -13.21
C THR A 90 -26.71 -8.08 -11.82
N LEU A 91 -25.96 -9.17 -11.65
CA LEU A 91 -25.33 -9.49 -10.37
C LEU A 91 -24.22 -8.48 -10.01
N LEU A 92 -23.51 -7.96 -11.01
CA LEU A 92 -22.58 -6.85 -10.82
C LEU A 92 -23.28 -5.58 -10.32
N GLU A 93 -24.41 -5.20 -10.91
CA GLU A 93 -25.16 -4.01 -10.49
C GLU A 93 -25.73 -4.14 -9.08
N ILE A 94 -26.30 -5.30 -8.75
CA ILE A 94 -26.79 -5.59 -7.40
C ILE A 94 -25.63 -5.49 -6.39
N THR A 95 -24.49 -6.08 -6.73
CA THR A 95 -23.31 -6.07 -5.86
C THR A 95 -22.72 -4.67 -5.70
N ARG A 96 -22.70 -3.86 -6.76
CA ARG A 96 -22.28 -2.45 -6.70
C ARG A 96 -23.19 -1.63 -5.80
N LYS A 97 -24.48 -1.95 -5.68
CA LYS A 97 -25.45 -1.26 -4.83
C LYS A 97 -25.40 -1.68 -3.35
N LYS A 98 -24.82 -2.83 -3.00
CA LYS A 98 -24.69 -3.26 -1.58
C LYS A 98 -23.79 -2.30 -0.79
N PRO A 99 -24.02 -2.00 0.49
CA PRO A 99 -23.03 -1.28 1.30
C PRO A 99 -21.75 -2.13 1.46
N GLU A 100 -20.57 -1.50 1.46
CA GLU A 100 -19.32 -2.21 1.76
C GLU A 100 -19.32 -2.70 3.21
N LYS A 101 -19.31 -4.02 3.41
CA LYS A 101 -19.06 -4.65 4.71
C LYS A 101 -17.56 -4.87 4.87
N ASN A 102 -16.81 -3.80 5.14
CA ASN A 102 -15.40 -3.93 5.50
C ASN A 102 -15.30 -4.10 7.01
N ASP A 103 -14.87 -5.27 7.50
CA ASP A 103 -14.52 -5.43 8.92
C ASP A 103 -13.21 -4.70 9.24
N PHE A 104 -12.34 -4.56 8.25
CA PHE A 104 -11.07 -3.85 8.34
C PHE A 104 -10.72 -3.10 7.05
N ILE A 105 -9.88 -2.07 7.18
CA ILE A 105 -9.29 -1.30 6.08
C ILE A 105 -7.77 -1.42 6.18
N ASN A 106 -7.10 -1.77 5.07
CA ASN A 106 -5.65 -1.92 5.06
C ASN A 106 -4.98 -0.63 4.60
N PHE A 107 -3.83 -0.32 5.18
CA PHE A 107 -2.95 0.77 4.77
C PHE A 107 -1.56 0.23 4.54
N GLU A 108 -0.94 0.64 3.43
CA GLU A 108 0.45 0.38 3.12
C GLU A 108 1.19 1.71 2.99
N PHE A 109 2.33 1.82 3.66
CA PHE A 109 3.18 3.01 3.63
C PHE A 109 4.61 2.67 3.98
N ASP A 110 5.54 3.52 3.54
CA ASP A 110 6.96 3.33 3.74
C ASP A 110 7.46 4.27 4.86
N ILE A 111 8.34 3.74 5.71
CA ILE A 111 8.97 4.46 6.82
C ILE A 111 10.48 4.39 6.71
N SER A 112 11.16 5.36 7.33
CA SER A 112 12.58 5.26 7.65
C SER A 112 12.80 5.14 9.16
N ALA A 113 13.86 4.45 9.52
CA ALA A 113 14.33 4.31 10.91
C ALA A 113 15.85 4.36 10.96
N GLN A 114 16.42 4.98 11.99
CA GLN A 114 17.86 5.00 12.25
C GLN A 114 18.26 3.80 13.11
N PHE A 115 19.42 3.23 12.81
CA PHE A 115 20.04 2.25 13.69
C PHE A 115 20.63 2.95 14.91
N LEU A 116 20.49 2.34 16.09
CA LEU A 116 21.02 2.89 17.35
C LEU A 116 22.56 3.00 17.33
N LEU A 117 23.22 2.05 16.67
CA LEU A 117 24.68 1.99 16.60
C LEU A 117 25.27 2.90 15.49
N SER A 118 24.43 3.53 14.66
CA SER A 118 24.90 4.38 13.57
C SER A 118 23.85 5.40 13.13
N GLU A 119 24.04 6.65 13.55
CA GLU A 119 23.18 7.78 13.16
C GLU A 119 23.16 8.06 11.65
N SER A 120 24.21 7.64 10.93
CA SER A 120 24.35 7.88 9.49
C SER A 120 23.59 6.87 8.62
N HIS A 121 23.17 5.73 9.16
CA HIS A 121 22.52 4.66 8.40
C HIS A 121 21.03 4.56 8.72
N GLN A 122 20.19 4.72 7.70
CA GLN A 122 18.73 4.63 7.81
C GLN A 122 18.19 3.44 7.03
N ILE A 123 17.45 2.57 7.71
CA ILE A 123 16.73 1.47 7.06
C ILE A 123 15.36 1.96 6.58
N SER A 124 15.00 1.56 5.37
CA SER A 124 13.68 1.83 4.79
C SER A 124 12.81 0.59 4.87
N LEU A 125 11.62 0.72 5.45
CA LEU A 125 10.71 -0.38 5.72
C LEU A 125 9.32 -0.09 5.16
N ARG A 126 8.67 -1.11 4.59
CA ARG A 126 7.27 -1.08 4.17
C ARG A 126 6.40 -1.67 5.26
N ILE A 127 5.46 -0.86 5.71
CA ILE A 127 4.52 -1.19 6.77
C ILE A 127 3.15 -1.47 6.18
N ARG A 128 2.48 -2.49 6.72
CA ARG A 128 1.06 -2.74 6.50
C ARG A 128 0.31 -2.71 7.82
N THR A 129 -0.71 -1.86 7.89
CA THR A 129 -1.60 -1.75 9.05
C THR A 129 -3.05 -2.05 8.66
N GLU A 130 -3.80 -2.58 9.60
CA GLU A 130 -5.23 -2.83 9.53
C GLU A 130 -5.95 -1.88 10.49
N LYS A 131 -7.03 -1.27 10.02
CA LYS A 131 -7.98 -0.53 10.86
C LYS A 131 -9.30 -1.29 10.93
N PHE A 132 -9.68 -1.74 12.11
CA PHE A 132 -10.97 -2.35 12.35
C PHE A 132 -12.08 -1.31 12.28
N VAL A 133 -13.07 -1.50 11.41
CA VAL A 133 -14.11 -0.50 11.13
C VAL A 133 -15.06 -0.35 12.32
N LYS A 134 -15.37 -1.45 13.02
CA LYS A 134 -16.30 -1.46 14.16
C LYS A 134 -15.69 -0.84 15.42
N SER A 135 -14.46 -1.21 15.77
CA SER A 135 -13.81 -0.73 16.99
C SER A 135 -12.97 0.53 16.78
N LYS A 136 -12.64 0.89 15.53
CA LYS A 136 -11.68 1.94 15.16
C LYS A 136 -10.26 1.68 15.69
N ASP A 137 -9.98 0.47 16.14
CA ASP A 137 -8.65 0.03 16.51
C ASP A 137 -7.80 -0.16 15.28
N TYR A 138 -6.49 -0.09 15.50
CA TYR A 138 -5.52 -0.35 14.47
C TYR A 138 -4.53 -1.41 14.94
N SER A 139 -4.06 -2.23 14.01
CA SER A 139 -3.03 -3.23 14.24
C SER A 139 -2.02 -3.22 13.11
N LEU A 140 -0.77 -3.50 13.42
CA LEU A 140 0.21 -3.91 12.43
C LEU A 140 -0.12 -5.35 12.00
N VAL A 141 -0.08 -5.65 10.70
CA VAL A 141 -0.56 -6.94 10.18
C VAL A 141 0.56 -7.98 10.11
N TYR A 142 1.74 -7.55 9.69
CA TYR A 142 2.92 -8.40 9.47
C TYR A 142 4.18 -7.66 9.84
N GLU A 143 5.27 -8.41 10.02
CA GLU A 143 6.61 -7.83 10.10
C GLU A 143 6.87 -6.80 8.99
N PRO A 144 7.45 -5.63 9.32
CA PRO A 144 7.88 -4.65 8.33
C PRO A 144 8.77 -5.27 7.26
N GLN A 145 8.40 -5.09 5.99
CA GLN A 145 9.21 -5.56 4.87
C GLN A 145 10.38 -4.61 4.66
N ILE A 146 11.61 -5.12 4.56
CA ILE A 146 12.77 -4.31 4.22
C ILE A 146 12.70 -3.89 2.75
N ILE A 147 12.78 -2.59 2.49
CA ILE A 147 12.87 -2.00 1.15
C ILE A 147 14.34 -1.77 0.82
N GLU A 148 15.07 -1.16 1.75
CA GLU A 148 16.46 -0.80 1.59
C GLU A 148 17.18 -0.99 2.93
N ASN A 149 18.31 -1.70 2.88
CA ASN A 149 19.18 -1.93 4.01
C ASN A 149 20.54 -1.28 3.72
N PRO A 150 20.89 -0.16 4.38
CA PRO A 150 22.08 0.63 4.06
C PRO A 150 23.36 0.04 4.69
N LEU A 151 23.27 -1.10 5.40
CA LEU A 151 24.42 -1.68 6.09
C LEU A 151 25.48 -2.15 5.10
N GLU A 152 26.72 -1.72 5.31
CA GLU A 152 27.88 -2.17 4.53
C GLU A 152 28.37 -3.57 4.93
N ASN A 153 27.98 -4.06 6.11
CA ASN A 153 28.29 -5.41 6.54
C ASN A 153 27.54 -6.44 5.68
N ALA A 154 28.26 -7.12 4.79
CA ALA A 154 27.71 -8.07 3.82
C ALA A 154 26.91 -9.24 4.44
N GLN A 155 27.14 -9.58 5.72
CA GLN A 155 26.40 -10.61 6.43
C GLN A 155 25.05 -10.10 6.92
N CYS A 156 25.01 -8.90 7.51
CA CYS A 156 23.76 -8.30 7.98
C CYS A 156 22.93 -7.70 6.83
N GLN A 157 23.58 -7.29 5.74
CA GLN A 157 22.92 -6.70 4.57
C GLN A 157 21.94 -7.67 3.87
N LYS A 158 22.27 -8.97 3.85
CA LYS A 158 21.49 -10.02 3.17
C LYS A 158 20.26 -10.48 3.92
N GLN A 159 20.09 -10.07 5.17
CA GLN A 159 18.96 -10.48 5.99
C GLN A 159 17.67 -9.87 5.47
N LEU A 160 16.59 -10.65 5.50
CA LEU A 160 15.27 -10.25 4.98
C LEU A 160 14.29 -9.90 6.10
N SER A 161 14.68 -10.14 7.35
CA SER A 161 13.92 -9.81 8.55
C SER A 161 14.59 -8.69 9.35
N ILE A 162 13.77 -7.80 9.91
CA ILE A 162 14.27 -6.75 10.82
C ILE A 162 14.84 -7.36 12.12
N PHE A 163 14.30 -8.50 12.55
CA PHE A 163 14.80 -9.23 13.70
C PHE A 163 16.19 -9.82 13.43
N GLU A 164 16.40 -10.39 12.25
CA GLU A 164 17.69 -10.94 11.84
C GLU A 164 18.74 -9.85 11.69
N ILE A 165 18.39 -8.70 11.09
CA ILE A 165 19.27 -7.53 11.02
C ILE A 165 19.69 -7.10 12.43
N CYS A 166 18.72 -6.93 13.33
CA CYS A 166 19.00 -6.47 14.68
C CYS A 166 19.80 -7.48 15.50
N SER A 167 19.53 -8.78 15.34
CA SER A 167 20.36 -9.81 15.94
C SER A 167 21.78 -9.79 15.38
N CYS A 168 21.96 -9.61 14.07
CA CYS A 168 23.26 -9.53 13.43
C CYS A 168 24.07 -8.34 13.95
N LEU A 169 23.45 -7.16 14.07
CA LEU A 169 24.09 -5.96 14.62
C LEU A 169 24.44 -6.10 16.11
N SER A 170 23.65 -6.83 16.89
CA SER A 170 23.93 -7.04 18.32
C SER A 170 25.13 -7.96 18.62
N LEU A 171 25.65 -8.65 17.59
CA LEU A 171 26.82 -9.52 17.69
C LEU A 171 28.15 -8.79 17.40
N TYR A 172 28.08 -7.50 17.08
CA TYR A 172 29.20 -6.60 16.82
C TYR A 172 29.23 -5.48 17.85
#